data_AF-A0A351Z6P6-F1
#
_entry.id   AF-A0A351Z6P6-F1
#
_cell.length_a   1.000
_cell.length_b   1.000
_cell.length_c   1.000
_cell.angle_alpha   90.00
_cell.angle_beta   90.00
_cell.angle_gamma   90.00
#
_symmetry.space_group_name_H-M   'P 1'
#
loop_
_entity.id
_entity.type
_entity.pdbx_description
1 polymer ?
#
loop_
_entity_poly.entity_id
_entity_poly.type
_entity_poly.pdbx_seq_one_letter_code
_entity_poly.pdbx_strand_id
1 'polypeptide(L)'
;MKNNTDILNDRIKSFNNHVGPRVGDYLYIPQTDERIPQYTRFTHHWGDRIQTGGTQNHGGYYLDRNGFFSYSGGLDSGIATADLIDTGETRPGSLWFFDGNVAGAGRGVHFMADMRVYTVREGADLNGLWHITCPYHLVATKEEVGCGYWFTVTERGVSHIAFRTKEELLSWLKSKRLELAQDVTKGEFCSQHLMYA
;
A
#
# COMPACT_ATOMS: atom_id res chain seq x y z
N MET A 1 -32.61 -19.55 -14.49
CA MET A 1 -31.68 -18.51 -13.99
C MET A 1 -30.65 -19.22 -13.13
N LYS A 2 -29.35 -19.02 -13.37
CA LYS A 2 -28.30 -19.67 -12.57
C LYS A 2 -28.38 -19.13 -11.14
N ASN A 3 -28.29 -19.99 -10.13
CA ASN A 3 -28.32 -19.51 -8.74
C ASN A 3 -27.03 -18.73 -8.42
N ASN A 4 -27.05 -17.87 -7.40
CA ASN A 4 -25.89 -17.00 -7.10
C ASN A 4 -24.66 -17.80 -6.64
N THR A 5 -24.85 -18.92 -5.95
CA THR A 5 -23.74 -19.80 -5.53
C THR A 5 -22.97 -20.34 -6.73
N ASP A 6 -23.67 -20.83 -7.75
CA ASP A 6 -23.03 -21.35 -8.95
C ASP A 6 -22.37 -20.22 -9.77
N ILE A 7 -22.96 -19.02 -9.78
CA ILE A 7 -22.34 -17.83 -10.40
C ILE A 7 -21.04 -17.49 -9.68
N LEU A 8 -21.03 -17.48 -8.35
CA LEU A 8 -19.83 -17.23 -7.55
C LEU A 8 -18.76 -18.27 -7.85
N ASN A 9 -19.11 -19.57 -7.81
CA ASN A 9 -18.17 -20.66 -8.02
C ASN A 9 -17.47 -20.56 -9.39
N ASP A 10 -18.22 -20.31 -10.46
CA ASP A 10 -17.66 -20.12 -11.80
C ASP A 10 -16.68 -18.93 -11.85
N ARG A 11 -17.09 -17.79 -11.29
CA ARG A 11 -16.32 -16.54 -11.37
C ARG A 11 -15.08 -16.59 -10.50
N ILE A 12 -15.16 -17.18 -9.31
CA ILE A 12 -13.99 -17.40 -8.43
C ILE A 12 -13.01 -18.38 -9.05
N LYS A 13 -13.50 -19.45 -9.71
CA LYS A 13 -12.64 -20.35 -10.46
C LYS A 13 -11.88 -19.60 -11.56
N SER A 14 -12.56 -18.73 -12.30
CA SER A 14 -11.92 -17.89 -13.32
C SER A 14 -10.92 -16.91 -12.69
N PHE A 15 -11.33 -16.22 -11.62
CA PHE A 15 -10.49 -15.30 -10.86
C PHE A 15 -9.17 -15.96 -10.43
N ASN A 16 -9.26 -17.16 -9.85
CA ASN A 16 -8.12 -17.91 -9.33
C ASN A 16 -7.13 -18.40 -10.41
N ASN A 17 -7.52 -18.46 -11.68
CA ASN A 17 -6.64 -18.84 -12.77
C ASN A 17 -5.71 -17.70 -13.25
N HIS A 18 -5.96 -16.46 -12.83
CA HIS A 18 -5.11 -15.33 -13.21
C HIS A 18 -3.79 -15.33 -12.42
N VAL A 19 -2.68 -15.27 -13.16
CA VAL A 19 -1.32 -15.24 -12.62
C VAL A 19 -0.93 -13.81 -12.24
N GLY A 20 -0.11 -13.66 -11.20
CA GLY A 20 0.36 -12.37 -10.70
C GLY A 20 -0.71 -11.60 -9.92
N PRO A 21 -0.39 -10.40 -9.38
CA PRO A 21 -1.30 -9.60 -8.56
C PRO A 21 -2.56 -9.19 -9.32
N ARG A 22 -3.72 -9.13 -8.66
CA ARG A 22 -5.00 -8.78 -9.28
C ARG A 22 -5.78 -7.77 -8.47
N VAL A 23 -6.65 -7.03 -9.14
CA VAL A 23 -7.67 -6.20 -8.47
C VAL A 23 -8.45 -7.07 -7.47
N GLY A 24 -8.58 -6.58 -6.24
CA GLY A 24 -9.20 -7.29 -5.12
C GLY A 24 -8.22 -8.00 -4.18
N ASP A 25 -7.01 -8.36 -4.63
CA ASP A 25 -5.96 -8.87 -3.74
C ASP A 25 -5.50 -7.77 -2.75
N TYR A 26 -4.92 -8.18 -1.63
CA TYR A 26 -4.44 -7.29 -0.59
C TYR A 26 -2.99 -6.91 -0.79
N LEU A 27 -2.64 -5.69 -0.39
CA LEU A 27 -1.27 -5.26 -0.17
C LEU A 27 -1.06 -5.06 1.33
N TYR A 28 -0.18 -5.87 1.92
CA TYR A 28 0.41 -5.64 3.22
C TYR A 28 1.57 -4.67 3.10
N ILE A 29 1.44 -3.53 3.76
CA ILE A 29 2.50 -2.55 3.91
C ILE A 29 3.04 -2.71 5.34
N PRO A 30 4.29 -3.17 5.51
CA PRO A 30 4.90 -3.25 6.84
C PRO A 30 4.86 -1.87 7.52
N GLN A 31 4.23 -1.80 8.69
CA GLN A 31 4.06 -0.55 9.43
C GLN A 31 4.93 -0.53 10.68
N THR A 32 5.38 0.67 11.05
CA THR A 32 5.79 1.03 12.42
C THR A 32 4.78 1.93 13.14
N ASP A 33 3.68 2.34 12.48
CA ASP A 33 2.58 3.15 13.07
C ASP A 33 1.26 2.38 13.04
N GLU A 34 0.75 2.05 14.21
CA GLU A 34 -0.43 1.19 14.43
C GLU A 34 -1.75 1.80 13.92
N ARG A 35 -1.75 3.09 13.54
CA ARG A 35 -2.96 3.83 13.10
C ARG A 35 -3.19 3.81 11.59
N ILE A 36 -2.20 3.39 10.80
CA ILE A 36 -2.32 3.28 9.34
C ILE A 36 -2.79 1.86 9.01
N PRO A 37 -3.80 1.68 8.14
CA PRO A 37 -4.31 0.35 7.83
C PRO A 37 -3.17 -0.54 7.33
N GLN A 38 -2.95 -1.61 8.09
CA GLN A 38 -1.96 -2.66 7.88
C GLN A 38 -2.10 -3.36 6.52
N TYR A 39 -3.26 -3.17 5.88
CA TYR A 39 -3.57 -3.67 4.55
C TYR A 39 -4.38 -2.64 3.75
N THR A 40 -4.03 -2.47 2.48
CA THR A 40 -4.90 -1.89 1.46
C THR A 40 -5.24 -2.96 0.43
N ARG A 41 -6.10 -2.67 -0.54
CA ARG A 41 -6.46 -3.60 -1.61
C ARG A 41 -6.13 -3.01 -2.96
N PHE A 42 -5.84 -3.87 -3.93
CA PHE A 42 -5.61 -3.44 -5.30
C PHE A 42 -6.93 -3.05 -5.97
N THR A 43 -6.99 -1.87 -6.56
CA THR A 43 -8.20 -1.25 -7.10
C THR A 43 -8.21 -1.19 -8.62
N HIS A 44 -7.03 -1.11 -9.25
CA HIS A 44 -6.92 -1.11 -10.71
C HIS A 44 -5.56 -1.63 -11.17
N HIS A 45 -5.53 -2.40 -12.26
CA HIS A 45 -4.30 -3.00 -12.80
C HIS A 45 -3.98 -2.41 -14.18
N TRP A 46 -2.88 -1.68 -14.30
CA TRP A 46 -2.41 -1.03 -15.55
C TRP A 46 -1.50 -1.92 -16.39
N GLY A 47 -1.02 -3.04 -15.84
CA GLY A 47 -0.13 -3.98 -16.51
C GLY A 47 1.23 -3.99 -15.81
N ASP A 48 1.97 -2.90 -15.94
CA ASP A 48 3.25 -2.68 -15.27
C ASP A 48 3.08 -2.09 -13.86
N ARG A 49 1.99 -1.38 -13.61
CA ARG A 49 1.62 -0.82 -12.30
C ARG A 49 0.24 -1.29 -11.84
N ILE A 50 0.03 -1.30 -10.53
CA ILE A 50 -1.26 -1.61 -9.92
C ILE A 50 -1.58 -0.60 -8.82
N GLN A 51 -2.75 0.02 -8.92
CA GLN A 51 -3.25 0.98 -7.94
C GLN A 51 -3.76 0.26 -6.71
N THR A 52 -3.54 0.89 -5.57
CA THR A 52 -4.20 0.53 -4.33
C THR A 52 -5.33 1.51 -4.04
N GLY A 53 -6.10 1.21 -3.01
CA GLY A 53 -7.15 2.08 -2.51
C GLY A 53 -8.22 1.27 -1.80
N GLY A 54 -9.27 1.96 -1.35
CA GLY A 54 -10.37 1.32 -0.61
C GLY A 54 -10.09 1.09 0.87
N THR A 55 -9.14 1.82 1.43
CA THR A 55 -9.07 2.11 2.85
C THR A 55 -10.37 2.83 3.28
N GLN A 56 -10.95 2.39 4.40
CA GLN A 56 -12.19 2.91 5.02
C GLN A 56 -13.55 2.49 4.42
N ASN A 57 -13.74 1.26 3.91
CA ASN A 57 -15.07 0.78 3.46
C ASN A 57 -15.74 1.66 2.38
N HIS A 58 -14.99 2.58 1.77
CA HIS A 58 -15.48 3.54 0.78
C HIS A 58 -15.27 2.99 -0.62
N GLY A 59 -16.02 1.93 -0.94
CA GLY A 59 -16.04 1.39 -2.28
C GLY A 59 -16.54 -0.04 -2.37
N GLY A 60 -16.68 -0.53 -3.60
CA GLY A 60 -17.18 -1.87 -3.88
C GLY A 60 -16.34 -2.58 -4.92
N TYR A 61 -16.14 -3.88 -4.69
CA TYR A 61 -15.40 -4.77 -5.58
C TYR A 61 -16.39 -5.61 -6.38
N TYR A 62 -16.75 -5.14 -7.57
CA TYR A 62 -17.65 -5.86 -8.48
C TYR A 62 -16.88 -6.96 -9.20
N LEU A 63 -17.28 -8.21 -9.00
CA LEU A 63 -16.75 -9.36 -9.73
C LEU A 63 -17.56 -9.55 -11.00
N ASP A 64 -16.92 -9.53 -12.17
CA ASP A 64 -17.59 -9.68 -13.46
C ASP A 64 -17.76 -11.16 -13.88
N ARG A 65 -18.38 -11.38 -15.05
CA ARG A 65 -18.63 -12.74 -15.59
C ARG A 65 -17.37 -13.49 -16.01
N ASN A 66 -16.27 -12.79 -16.23
CA ASN A 66 -14.99 -13.33 -16.69
C ASN A 66 -14.03 -13.59 -15.53
N GLY A 67 -14.41 -13.25 -14.28
CA GLY A 67 -13.55 -13.39 -13.11
C GLY A 67 -12.66 -12.18 -12.85
N PHE A 68 -12.88 -11.05 -13.53
CA PHE A 68 -12.18 -9.80 -13.26
C PHE A 68 -12.95 -8.95 -12.26
N PHE A 69 -12.19 -8.16 -11.50
CA PHE A 69 -12.76 -7.19 -10.57
C PHE A 69 -12.76 -5.79 -11.18
N SER A 70 -13.85 -5.07 -10.98
CA SER A 70 -13.93 -3.63 -11.12
C SER A 70 -14.15 -3.01 -9.75
N TYR A 71 -13.31 -2.05 -9.39
CA TYR A 71 -13.47 -1.30 -8.15
C TYR A 71 -14.16 0.04 -8.41
N SER A 72 -15.01 0.47 -7.49
CA SER A 72 -15.61 1.81 -7.46
C SER A 72 -15.28 2.47 -6.13
N GLY A 73 -14.54 3.57 -6.14
CA GLY A 73 -14.14 4.31 -4.94
C GLY A 73 -12.90 5.17 -5.18
N GLY A 74 -12.30 5.69 -4.09
CA GLY A 74 -11.06 6.46 -4.15
C GLY A 74 -9.85 5.60 -4.54
N LEU A 75 -8.95 6.17 -5.34
CA LEU A 75 -7.77 5.50 -5.88
C LEU A 75 -6.50 6.19 -5.38
N ASP A 76 -5.53 5.38 -4.94
CA ASP A 76 -4.16 5.82 -4.67
C ASP A 76 -3.30 5.73 -5.95
N SER A 77 -2.05 6.14 -5.83
CA SER A 77 -1.04 5.95 -6.88
C SER A 77 -0.75 4.46 -7.12
N GLY A 78 -0.31 4.13 -8.33
CA GLY A 78 0.05 2.76 -8.70
C GLY A 78 1.45 2.38 -8.24
N ILE A 79 1.63 1.18 -7.70
CA ILE A 79 2.92 0.57 -7.38
C ILE A 79 3.37 -0.29 -8.57
N ALA A 80 4.67 -0.38 -8.84
CA ALA A 80 5.18 -1.27 -9.88
C ALA A 80 4.87 -2.74 -9.52
N THR A 81 4.29 -3.48 -10.45
CA THR A 81 3.97 -4.90 -10.27
C THR A 81 5.22 -5.76 -10.07
N ALA A 82 6.36 -5.35 -10.64
CA ALA A 82 7.66 -5.98 -10.45
C ALA A 82 8.19 -5.86 -9.01
N ASP A 83 7.66 -4.91 -8.23
CA ASP A 83 8.05 -4.72 -6.83
C ASP A 83 7.17 -5.53 -5.87
N LEU A 84 6.15 -6.24 -6.37
CA LEU A 84 5.22 -7.01 -5.56
C LEU A 84 5.71 -8.45 -5.34
N ILE A 85 5.63 -8.89 -4.09
CA ILE A 85 6.00 -10.22 -3.64
C ILE A 85 4.74 -10.90 -3.09
N ASP A 86 4.33 -12.02 -3.69
CA ASP A 86 3.25 -12.86 -3.14
C ASP A 86 3.74 -13.49 -1.82
N THR A 87 2.99 -13.28 -0.73
CA THR A 87 3.38 -13.84 0.58
C THR A 87 2.95 -15.29 0.76
N GLY A 88 2.12 -15.82 -0.15
CA GLY A 88 1.46 -17.12 -0.01
C GLY A 88 0.27 -17.11 0.97
N GLU A 89 0.00 -15.99 1.63
CA GLU A 89 -1.13 -15.84 2.54
C GLU A 89 -2.39 -15.39 1.80
N THR A 90 -3.55 -15.66 2.40
CA THR A 90 -4.84 -15.16 1.92
C THR A 90 -5.61 -14.48 3.04
N ARG A 91 -6.47 -13.54 2.67
CA ARG A 91 -7.41 -12.87 3.57
C ARG A 91 -8.80 -12.79 2.94
N PRO A 92 -9.88 -12.96 3.72
CA PRO A 92 -11.23 -12.78 3.19
C PRO A 92 -11.46 -11.34 2.72
N GLY A 93 -11.79 -11.18 1.44
CA GLY A 93 -12.17 -9.91 0.83
C GLY A 93 -13.63 -9.92 0.40
N SER A 94 -14.34 -8.83 0.73
CA SER A 94 -15.71 -8.64 0.26
C SER A 94 -15.73 -8.35 -1.24
N LEU A 95 -16.69 -8.97 -1.93
CA LEU A 95 -16.98 -8.78 -3.34
C LEU A 95 -18.49 -8.78 -3.55
N TRP A 96 -18.95 -8.27 -4.70
CA TRP A 96 -20.35 -8.36 -5.06
C TRP A 96 -20.55 -8.57 -6.56
N PHE A 97 -21.72 -9.09 -6.93
CA PHE A 97 -22.20 -9.13 -8.30
C PHE A 97 -23.73 -9.04 -8.34
N PHE A 98 -24.30 -8.93 -9.53
CA PHE A 98 -25.74 -8.83 -9.70
C PHE A 98 -26.47 -10.18 -9.52
N ASP A 99 -27.51 -10.18 -8.70
CA ASP A 99 -28.41 -11.31 -8.48
C ASP A 99 -28.90 -11.91 -9.81
N GLY A 100 -28.64 -13.20 -9.99
CA GLY A 100 -29.00 -13.95 -11.19
C GLY A 100 -28.36 -13.43 -12.48
N ASN A 101 -27.24 -12.70 -12.40
CA ASN A 101 -26.59 -11.97 -13.51
C ASN A 101 -27.47 -10.87 -14.15
N VAL A 102 -28.46 -10.34 -13.43
CA VAL A 102 -29.35 -9.29 -13.94
C VAL A 102 -29.00 -7.94 -13.31
N ALA A 103 -28.45 -7.02 -14.11
CA ALA A 103 -28.13 -5.67 -13.67
C ALA A 103 -29.39 -4.90 -13.21
N GLY A 104 -29.26 -4.15 -12.11
CA GLY A 104 -30.33 -3.31 -11.60
C GLY A 104 -30.05 -2.79 -10.19
N ALA A 105 -30.67 -1.66 -9.85
CA ALA A 105 -30.58 -1.09 -8.51
C ALA A 105 -31.11 -2.08 -7.46
N GLY A 106 -30.40 -2.21 -6.33
CA GLY A 106 -30.78 -3.12 -5.24
C GLY A 106 -30.56 -4.61 -5.54
N ARG A 107 -29.96 -4.96 -6.68
CA ARG A 107 -29.69 -6.36 -7.05
C ARG A 107 -28.28 -6.84 -6.70
N GLY A 108 -27.53 -6.07 -5.91
CA GLY A 108 -26.18 -6.47 -5.49
C GLY A 108 -26.24 -7.61 -4.47
N VAL A 109 -25.51 -8.69 -4.75
CA VAL A 109 -25.33 -9.81 -3.81
C VAL A 109 -23.87 -9.84 -3.40
N HIS A 110 -23.64 -9.84 -2.09
CA HIS A 110 -22.31 -9.75 -1.51
C HIS A 110 -21.83 -11.12 -1.04
N PHE A 111 -20.55 -11.39 -1.27
CA PHE A 111 -19.86 -12.59 -0.84
C PHE A 111 -18.50 -12.25 -0.26
N MET A 112 -17.92 -13.22 0.45
CA MET A 112 -16.52 -13.21 0.84
C MET A 112 -15.78 -14.25 0.00
N ALA A 113 -14.59 -13.90 -0.47
CA ALA A 113 -13.68 -14.87 -1.06
C ALA A 113 -12.26 -14.60 -0.59
N ASP A 114 -11.42 -15.63 -0.65
CA ASP A 114 -10.01 -15.53 -0.28
C ASP A 114 -9.26 -14.72 -1.34
N MET A 115 -8.62 -13.66 -0.88
CA MET A 115 -7.83 -12.75 -1.68
C MET A 115 -6.37 -12.94 -1.28
N ARG A 116 -5.47 -13.00 -2.25
CA ARG A 116 -4.04 -13.18 -1.96
C ARG A 116 -3.49 -11.94 -1.28
N VAL A 117 -2.47 -12.14 -0.46
CA VAL A 117 -1.73 -11.05 0.17
C VAL A 117 -0.39 -10.89 -0.54
N TYR A 118 -0.13 -9.67 -0.97
CA TYR A 118 1.15 -9.25 -1.49
C TYR A 118 1.81 -8.33 -0.49
N THR A 119 3.13 -8.31 -0.49
CA THR A 119 3.93 -7.24 0.10
C THR A 119 4.82 -6.62 -0.97
N VAL A 120 5.57 -5.61 -0.59
CA VAL A 120 6.52 -4.94 -1.49
C VAL A 120 7.93 -5.40 -1.17
N ARG A 121 8.77 -5.51 -2.19
CA ARG A 121 10.21 -5.70 -1.99
C ARG A 121 10.83 -4.48 -1.31
N GLU A 122 12.00 -4.69 -0.72
CA GLU A 122 12.85 -3.60 -0.25
C GLU A 122 13.25 -2.69 -1.44
N GLY A 123 13.13 -1.38 -1.28
CA GLY A 123 13.42 -0.30 -2.21
C GLY A 123 12.29 -0.02 -3.21
N ALA A 124 11.06 -0.45 -2.93
CA ALA A 124 9.91 -0.19 -3.79
C ALA A 124 9.45 1.27 -3.66
N ASP A 125 9.10 1.90 -4.79
CA ASP A 125 8.54 3.26 -4.77
C ASP A 125 7.08 3.22 -4.31
N LEU A 126 6.84 3.71 -3.09
CA LEU A 126 5.52 3.80 -2.48
C LEU A 126 4.97 5.23 -2.44
N ASN A 127 5.59 6.17 -3.16
CA ASN A 127 5.15 7.56 -3.18
C ASN A 127 3.72 7.67 -3.71
N GLY A 128 2.91 8.52 -3.05
CA GLY A 128 1.53 8.77 -3.45
C GLY A 128 0.51 7.72 -2.98
N LEU A 129 0.91 6.79 -2.10
CA LEU A 129 -0.02 6.05 -1.26
C LEU A 129 -0.48 6.96 -0.13
N TRP A 130 -1.72 7.47 -0.20
CA TRP A 130 -2.26 8.48 0.72
C TRP A 130 -2.17 8.08 2.20
N HIS A 131 -2.11 6.78 2.47
CA HIS A 131 -2.06 6.22 3.81
C HIS A 131 -0.64 5.99 4.33
N ILE A 132 0.39 5.99 3.49
CA ILE A 132 1.78 5.96 3.95
C ILE A 132 2.26 7.40 4.10
N THR A 133 1.77 8.08 5.13
CA THR A 133 2.56 9.20 5.65
C THR A 133 3.71 8.57 6.43
N CYS A 134 4.92 8.60 5.88
CA CYS A 134 6.09 8.34 6.70
C CYS A 134 6.03 9.35 7.86
N PRO A 135 5.84 8.89 9.12
CA PRO A 135 5.64 9.81 10.23
C PRO A 135 6.95 10.54 10.55
N TYR A 136 8.06 10.10 9.95
CA TYR A 136 9.39 10.61 10.17
C TYR A 136 9.75 11.68 9.14
N HIS A 137 10.00 12.89 9.65
CA HIS A 137 10.56 13.99 8.89
C HIS A 137 12.02 14.17 9.27
N LEU A 138 12.91 14.22 8.30
CA LEU A 138 14.29 14.60 8.54
C LEU A 138 14.43 16.11 8.43
N VAL A 139 14.91 16.73 9.49
CA VAL A 139 15.37 18.12 9.53
C VAL A 139 16.87 18.09 9.78
N ALA A 140 17.65 18.58 8.81
CA ALA A 140 19.08 18.82 9.02
C ALA A 140 19.26 20.29 9.41
N THR A 141 19.75 20.54 10.63
CA THR A 141 20.10 21.91 11.06
C THR A 141 21.60 22.11 11.06
N LYS A 142 22.02 23.32 10.66
CA LYS A 142 23.40 23.77 10.83
C LYS A 142 23.53 24.33 12.25
N GLU A 143 23.99 23.54 13.21
CA GLU A 143 24.51 24.14 14.45
C GLU A 143 26.05 24.15 14.43
N GLU A 144 26.59 25.31 14.09
CA GLU A 144 27.94 25.73 14.48
C GLU A 144 27.96 25.99 15.99
N VAL A 145 27.87 24.94 16.80
CA VAL A 145 28.41 24.98 18.17
C VAL A 145 29.09 23.63 18.46
N GLY A 146 30.42 23.64 18.46
CA GLY A 146 31.20 22.54 19.03
C GLY A 146 31.84 21.61 18.01
N CYS A 147 31.15 20.58 17.52
CA CYS A 147 31.72 19.59 16.58
C CYS A 147 30.66 18.53 16.20
N GLY A 148 30.05 18.63 15.02
CA GLY A 148 29.25 17.53 14.46
C GLY A 148 28.10 17.93 13.54
N TYR A 149 27.58 16.95 12.80
CA TYR A 149 26.29 17.05 12.10
C TYR A 149 25.17 16.74 13.11
N TRP A 150 24.03 17.42 13.01
CA TRP A 150 22.84 17.07 13.79
C TRP A 150 21.71 16.78 12.81
N PHE A 151 21.48 15.49 12.54
CA PHE A 151 20.31 15.04 11.81
C PHE A 151 19.19 14.85 12.81
N THR A 152 18.15 15.67 12.73
CA THR A 152 17.01 15.56 13.62
C THR A 152 15.88 14.88 12.87
N VAL A 153 15.55 13.66 13.26
CA VAL A 153 14.35 12.99 12.76
C VAL A 153 13.22 13.24 13.74
N THR A 154 12.13 13.82 13.26
CA THR A 154 10.93 14.03 14.07
C THR A 154 9.83 13.07 13.68
N GLU A 155 9.20 12.44 14.67
CA GLU A 155 7.94 11.76 14.45
C GLU A 155 6.81 12.80 14.55
N ARG A 156 6.20 13.18 13.43
CA ARG A 156 5.06 14.12 13.36
C ARG A 156 5.27 15.43 14.17
N GLY A 157 6.51 15.89 14.32
CA GLY A 157 6.87 17.11 15.04
C GLY A 157 6.82 17.05 16.58
N VAL A 158 6.66 15.87 17.21
CA VAL A 158 6.47 15.76 18.68
C VAL A 158 7.62 15.10 19.44
N SER A 159 8.45 14.28 18.79
CA SER A 159 9.63 13.65 19.39
C SER A 159 10.81 13.76 18.43
N HIS A 160 12.01 14.02 18.93
CA HIS A 160 13.22 14.16 18.11
C HIS A 160 14.27 13.11 18.49
N ILE A 161 14.84 12.47 17.48
CA ILE A 161 16.06 11.66 17.59
C ILE A 161 17.16 12.36 16.81
N ALA A 162 18.31 12.53 17.44
CA ALA A 162 19.46 13.20 16.86
C ALA A 162 20.60 12.22 16.57
N PHE A 163 21.25 12.41 15.42
CA PHE A 163 22.44 11.64 15.01
C PHE A 163 23.61 12.59 14.77
N ARG A 164 24.81 12.16 15.17
CA ARG A 164 26.07 12.93 15.07
C ARG A 164 26.75 12.78 13.71
N THR A 165 26.51 11.64 13.05
CA THR A 165 27.10 11.29 11.76
C THR A 165 26.06 10.79 10.77
N LYS A 166 26.38 10.82 9.47
CA LYS A 166 25.51 10.28 8.42
C LYS A 166 25.38 8.76 8.57
N GLU A 167 26.44 8.09 9.01
CA GLU A 167 26.45 6.64 9.25
C GLU A 167 25.50 6.24 10.39
N GLU A 168 25.46 7.01 11.48
CA GLU A 168 24.50 6.80 12.58
C GLU A 168 23.05 6.95 12.08
N LEU A 169 22.77 7.99 11.29
CA LEU A 169 21.47 8.18 10.66
C LEU A 169 21.12 7.00 9.75
N LEU A 170 22.00 6.63 8.82
CA LEU A 170 21.77 5.53 7.86
C LEU A 170 21.56 4.19 8.57
N SER A 171 22.30 3.91 9.65
CA SER A 171 22.11 2.71 10.46
C SER A 171 20.74 2.70 11.15
N TRP A 172 20.31 3.85 11.67
CA TRP A 172 18.98 3.98 12.28
C TRP A 172 17.88 3.83 11.24
N LEU A 173 17.99 4.50 10.10
CA LEU A 173 17.07 4.40 8.97
C LEU A 173 16.92 2.94 8.55
N LYS A 174 18.03 2.21 8.36
CA LYS A 174 18.02 0.77 8.06
C LYS A 174 17.30 -0.04 9.13
N SER A 175 17.52 0.25 10.41
CA SER A 175 16.81 -0.44 11.51
C SER A 175 15.30 -0.21 11.51
N LYS A 176 14.86 0.88 10.88
CA LYS A 176 13.45 1.26 10.72
C LYS A 176 12.89 0.92 9.34
N ARG A 177 13.69 0.30 8.46
CA ARG A 177 13.34 0.07 7.04
C ARG A 177 12.96 1.39 6.36
N LEU A 178 13.84 2.38 6.50
CA LEU A 178 13.70 3.70 5.92
C LEU A 178 14.93 4.05 5.07
N GLU A 179 14.75 4.95 4.11
CA GLU A 179 15.81 5.56 3.31
C GLU A 179 15.56 7.07 3.10
N LEU A 180 16.60 7.76 2.62
CA LEU A 180 16.52 9.18 2.27
C LEU A 180 15.86 9.33 0.90
N ALA A 181 14.87 10.20 0.76
CA ALA A 181 14.28 10.54 -0.54
C ALA A 181 15.28 11.24 -1.47
N GLN A 182 16.21 11.99 -0.88
CA GLN A 182 17.30 12.66 -1.55
C GLN A 182 18.53 12.74 -0.64
N ASP A 183 19.73 12.75 -1.22
CA ASP A 183 20.93 12.89 -0.40
C ASP A 183 20.94 14.24 0.33
N VAL A 184 21.42 14.23 1.57
CA VAL A 184 21.51 15.44 2.39
C VAL A 184 22.83 16.13 2.06
N THR A 185 22.75 17.20 1.27
CA THR A 185 23.91 18.03 0.93
C THR A 185 24.34 18.90 2.12
N LYS A 186 25.65 19.02 2.28
CA LYS A 186 26.28 19.82 3.33
C LYS A 186 25.98 21.31 3.09
N GLY A 187 25.41 21.99 4.09
CA GLY A 187 25.34 23.47 4.13
C GLY A 187 23.96 24.08 3.98
N GLU A 188 22.90 23.30 3.77
CA GLU A 188 21.53 23.81 3.65
C GLU A 188 20.61 23.21 4.72
N PHE A 189 19.65 24.01 5.19
CA PHE A 189 18.51 23.49 5.94
C PHE A 189 17.66 22.67 4.99
N CYS A 190 17.67 21.35 5.14
CA CYS A 190 16.81 20.48 4.35
C CYS A 190 15.74 19.85 5.26
N SER A 191 14.49 19.97 4.83
CA SER A 191 13.39 19.15 5.33
C SER A 191 13.02 18.18 4.22
N GLN A 192 13.06 16.89 4.51
CA GLN A 192 12.57 15.87 3.57
C GLN A 192 11.74 14.81 4.27
N HIS A 193 10.81 14.24 3.50
CA HIS A 193 10.16 13.00 3.89
C HIS A 193 11.16 11.86 3.74
N LEU A 194 11.20 10.97 4.72
CA LEU A 194 11.91 9.71 4.59
C LEU A 194 11.00 8.72 3.85
N MET A 195 11.60 7.84 3.05
CA MET A 195 10.87 6.79 2.34
C MET A 195 11.05 5.49 3.09
N TYR A 196 10.11 4.55 2.95
CA TYR A 196 10.36 3.20 3.42
C TYR A 196 11.38 2.54 2.48
N ALA A 197 12.43 1.99 3.08
CA ALA A 197 13.37 1.09 2.41
C ALA A 197 12.76 -0.30 2.34
#